data_AF-A0A178LXQ6-F1
#
_entry.id   AF-A0A178LXQ6-F1
#
_cell.length_a   1.000
_cell.length_b   1.000
_cell.length_c   1.000
_cell.angle_alpha   90.00
_cell.angle_beta   90.00
_cell.angle_gamma   90.00
#
_symmetry.space_group_name_H-M   'P 1'
#
loop_
_entity.id
_entity.type
_entity.pdbx_description
1 polymer ?
#
loop_
_entity_poly.entity_id
_entity_poly.type
_entity_poly.pdbx_seq_one_letter_code
_entity_poly.pdbx_strand_id
1 'polypeptide(L)'
;MVQEAHLQSAAEELALVLTRHGLQRMTARVLATLLFTERPTITMAELADILQASSGSISGALKTLTSVGLAEQVPTPGSRRDHFRLRGDAWAVLFTNQNQTLAGLLAAAESGIAVAGRGSLAEQRLTEMRDFYTFLLAEIPALLDRWRGHGAHRE
;
A
#
# COMPACT_ATOMS: atom_id res chain seq x y z
N MET A 1 19.39 10.36 -19.92
CA MET A 1 19.81 9.06 -20.50
C MET A 1 20.48 8.17 -19.45
N VAL A 2 21.74 8.42 -19.02
CA VAL A 2 22.41 7.56 -18.02
C VAL A 2 21.73 7.58 -16.64
N GLN A 3 21.37 8.76 -16.14
CA GLN A 3 20.67 8.91 -14.85
C GLN A 3 19.31 8.20 -14.81
N GLU A 4 18.56 8.29 -15.92
CA GLU A 4 17.24 7.68 -16.07
C GLU A 4 17.33 6.15 -16.09
N ALA A 5 18.35 5.60 -16.78
CA ALA A 5 18.64 4.16 -16.76
C ALA A 5 19.03 3.66 -15.36
N HIS A 6 19.79 4.46 -14.59
CA HIS A 6 20.14 4.11 -13.20
C HIS A 6 18.92 4.09 -12.28
N LEU A 7 18.02 5.08 -12.39
CA LEU A 7 16.78 5.13 -11.62
C LEU A 7 15.86 3.95 -11.96
N GLN A 8 15.76 3.59 -13.24
CA GLN A 8 14.97 2.43 -13.67
C GLN A 8 15.55 1.12 -13.12
N SER A 9 16.88 0.97 -13.13
CA SER A 9 17.54 -0.20 -12.54
C SER A 9 17.27 -0.31 -11.04
N ALA A 10 17.35 0.81 -10.30
CA ALA A 10 17.06 0.84 -8.87
C ALA A 10 15.58 0.52 -8.57
N ALA A 11 14.65 1.00 -9.41
CA ALA A 11 13.23 0.68 -9.29
C ALA A 11 12.96 -0.82 -9.49
N GLU A 12 13.59 -1.46 -10.49
CA GLU A 12 13.46 -2.91 -10.71
C GLU A 12 14.11 -3.72 -9.58
N GLU A 13 15.23 -3.27 -9.01
CA GLU A 13 15.83 -3.91 -7.84
C GLU A 13 14.90 -3.87 -6.62
N LEU A 14 14.31 -2.71 -6.33
CA LEU A 14 13.32 -2.58 -5.27
C LEU A 14 12.11 -3.49 -5.53
N ALA A 15 11.60 -3.52 -6.77
CA ALA A 15 10.49 -4.40 -7.15
C ALA A 15 10.83 -5.88 -6.93
N LEU A 16 12.07 -6.29 -7.21
CA LEU A 16 12.55 -7.65 -6.96
C LEU A 16 12.59 -7.96 -5.46
N VAL A 17 13.11 -7.05 -4.63
CA VAL A 17 13.10 -7.19 -3.16
C VAL A 17 11.68 -7.34 -2.65
N LEU A 18 10.77 -6.44 -3.03
CA LEU A 18 9.36 -6.48 -2.62
C LEU A 18 8.66 -7.78 -3.05
N THR A 19 8.96 -8.26 -4.26
CA THR A 19 8.42 -9.53 -4.76
C THR A 19 8.90 -10.71 -3.92
N ARG A 20 10.19 -10.75 -3.54
CA ARG A 20 10.74 -11.80 -2.66
C ARG A 20 10.11 -11.78 -1.27
N HIS A 21 9.63 -10.63 -0.81
CA HIS A 21 8.93 -10.47 0.46
C HIS A 21 7.40 -10.61 0.38
N GLY A 22 6.90 -11.24 -0.69
CA GLY A 22 5.50 -11.68 -0.79
C GLY A 22 4.56 -10.74 -1.52
N LEU A 23 5.04 -9.60 -2.01
CA LEU A 23 4.22 -8.73 -2.84
C LEU A 23 4.08 -9.32 -4.26
N GLN A 24 2.87 -9.27 -4.83
CA GLN A 24 2.66 -9.73 -6.20
C GLN A 24 3.54 -8.93 -7.17
N ARG A 25 4.19 -9.62 -8.13
CA ARG A 25 5.23 -9.04 -8.99
C ARG A 25 4.83 -7.72 -9.64
N MET A 26 3.61 -7.62 -10.21
CA MET A 26 3.20 -6.36 -10.87
C MET A 26 2.88 -5.27 -9.85
N THR A 27 2.24 -5.61 -8.73
CA THR A 27 2.04 -4.68 -7.59
C THR A 27 3.38 -4.10 -7.10
N ALA A 28 4.42 -4.93 -6.98
CA ALA A 28 5.76 -4.49 -6.62
C ALA A 28 6.37 -3.53 -7.65
N ARG A 29 6.26 -3.86 -8.95
CA ARG A 29 6.77 -3.00 -10.03
C ARG A 29 6.02 -1.67 -10.10
N VAL A 30 4.69 -1.67 -9.98
CA VAL A 30 3.89 -0.44 -9.95
C VAL A 30 4.25 0.42 -8.73
N LEU A 31 4.40 -0.17 -7.55
CA LEU A 31 4.83 0.57 -6.35
C LEU A 31 6.22 1.19 -6.55
N ALA A 32 7.18 0.44 -7.09
CA ALA A 32 8.50 0.96 -7.41
C ALA A 32 8.43 2.11 -8.42
N THR A 33 7.64 1.99 -9.49
CA THR A 33 7.44 3.09 -10.45
C THR A 33 6.84 4.33 -9.78
N LEU A 34 5.86 4.17 -8.89
CA LEU A 34 5.27 5.29 -8.15
C LEU A 34 6.22 5.94 -7.15
N LEU A 35 7.20 5.21 -6.62
CA LEU A 35 8.23 5.73 -5.72
C LEU A 35 9.33 6.50 -6.47
N PHE A 36 9.68 6.06 -7.69
CA PHE A 36 10.78 6.61 -8.47
C PHE A 36 10.35 7.63 -9.53
N THR A 37 9.05 7.76 -9.80
CA THR A 37 8.54 8.75 -10.77
C THR A 37 8.75 10.17 -10.26
N GLU A 38 9.35 11.02 -11.09
CA GLU A 38 9.45 12.47 -10.82
C GLU A 38 8.16 13.22 -11.22
N ARG A 39 7.22 12.54 -11.90
CA ARG A 39 5.91 13.12 -12.21
C ARG A 39 5.01 13.13 -10.98
N PRO A 40 4.24 14.20 -10.73
CA PRO A 40 3.34 14.29 -9.58
C PRO A 40 2.18 13.29 -9.64
N THR A 41 1.82 12.85 -10.85
CA THR A 41 0.80 11.82 -11.08
C THR A 41 1.18 11.01 -12.32
N ILE A 42 0.60 9.82 -12.43
CA ILE A 42 0.78 8.92 -13.58
C ILE A 42 -0.56 8.28 -13.96
N THR A 43 -0.80 8.10 -15.25
CA THR A 43 -1.98 7.41 -15.76
C THR A 43 -1.75 5.91 -15.88
N MET A 44 -2.83 5.13 -15.93
CA MET A 44 -2.75 3.69 -16.18
C MET A 44 -2.07 3.35 -17.52
N ALA A 45 -2.28 4.16 -18.55
CA ALA A 45 -1.65 3.97 -19.87
C ALA A 45 -0.13 4.18 -19.79
N GLU A 46 0.32 5.24 -19.11
CA GLU A 46 1.75 5.48 -18.91
C GLU A 46 2.41 4.40 -18.06
N LEU A 47 1.72 3.87 -17.05
CA LEU A 47 2.19 2.71 -16.29
C LEU A 47 2.32 1.46 -17.18
N ALA A 48 1.35 1.20 -18.05
CA ALA A 48 1.38 0.08 -18.99
C ALA A 48 2.56 0.21 -19.97
N ASP A 49 2.80 1.43 -20.48
CA ASP A 49 3.91 1.73 -21.38
C ASP A 49 5.27 1.59 -20.68
N ILE A 50 5.43 2.11 -19.46
CA ILE A 50 6.69 2.00 -18.71
C ILE A 50 7.00 0.56 -18.34
N LEU A 51 6.00 -0.17 -17.85
CA LEU A 51 6.19 -1.52 -17.31
C LEU A 51 6.08 -2.60 -18.38
N GLN A 52 5.74 -2.24 -19.61
CA GLN A 52 5.49 -3.15 -20.73
C GLN A 52 4.50 -4.24 -20.34
N ALA A 53 3.36 -3.83 -19.80
CA ALA A 53 2.37 -4.70 -19.18
C ALA A 53 0.95 -4.41 -19.64
N SER A 54 0.07 -5.40 -19.56
CA SER A 54 -1.33 -5.23 -19.97
C SER A 54 -2.10 -4.32 -18.99
N SER A 55 -3.10 -3.61 -19.51
CA SER A 55 -3.99 -2.75 -18.70
C SER A 55 -4.66 -3.50 -17.56
N GLY A 56 -5.01 -4.78 -17.75
CA GLY A 56 -5.58 -5.62 -16.69
C GLY A 56 -4.60 -5.88 -15.56
N SER A 57 -3.30 -6.09 -15.87
CA SER A 57 -2.26 -6.29 -14.85
C SER A 57 -2.00 -5.02 -14.05
N ILE A 58 -1.94 -3.87 -14.73
CA ILE A 58 -1.79 -2.56 -14.08
C ILE A 58 -3.02 -2.23 -13.22
N SER A 59 -4.23 -2.49 -13.72
CA SER A 59 -5.47 -2.25 -12.97
C SER A 59 -5.52 -3.06 -11.67
N GLY A 60 -5.18 -4.35 -11.72
CA GLY A 60 -5.11 -5.20 -10.53
C GLY A 60 -4.07 -4.72 -9.51
N ALA A 61 -2.90 -4.29 -9.98
CA ALA A 61 -1.85 -3.72 -9.13
C ALA A 61 -2.29 -2.41 -8.47
N LEU A 62 -2.86 -1.47 -9.23
CA LEU A 62 -3.39 -0.20 -8.70
C LEU A 62 -4.54 -0.42 -7.73
N LYS A 63 -5.43 -1.37 -7.99
CA LYS A 63 -6.50 -1.76 -7.06
C LYS A 63 -5.92 -2.24 -5.73
N THR A 64 -4.90 -3.10 -5.78
CA THR A 64 -4.23 -3.61 -4.58
C THR A 64 -3.56 -2.50 -3.78
N LEU A 65 -2.81 -1.61 -4.45
CA LEU A 65 -2.13 -0.49 -3.79
C LEU A 65 -3.12 0.53 -3.22
N THR A 66 -4.24 0.75 -3.89
CA THR A 66 -5.32 1.63 -3.40
C THR A 66 -6.03 1.01 -2.19
N SER A 67 -6.28 -0.31 -2.17
CA SER A 67 -6.99 -0.95 -1.05
C SER A 67 -6.20 -0.94 0.26
N VAL A 68 -4.86 -1.01 0.18
CA VAL A 68 -3.98 -0.86 1.34
C VAL A 68 -3.60 0.60 1.62
N GLY A 69 -4.10 1.54 0.81
CA GLY A 69 -3.90 2.97 0.98
C GLY A 69 -2.47 3.46 0.69
N LEU A 70 -1.73 2.78 -0.18
CA LEU A 70 -0.44 3.27 -0.69
C LEU A 70 -0.62 4.23 -1.86
N ALA A 71 -1.55 3.93 -2.76
CA ALA A 71 -1.86 4.75 -3.92
C ALA A 71 -3.24 5.38 -3.81
N GLU A 72 -3.45 6.49 -4.49
CA GLU A 72 -4.77 7.10 -4.63
C GLU A 72 -5.00 7.60 -6.05
N GLN A 73 -6.27 7.58 -6.47
CA GLN A 73 -6.73 8.24 -7.68
C GLN A 73 -6.94 9.72 -7.39
N VAL A 74 -6.41 10.59 -8.24
CA VAL A 74 -6.50 12.05 -8.07
C VAL A 74 -7.24 12.72 -9.23
N PRO A 75 -8.16 13.66 -8.94
CA PRO A 75 -8.76 14.48 -9.98
C PRO A 75 -7.69 15.35 -10.66
N THR A 76 -7.67 15.35 -12.00
CA THR A 76 -6.78 16.20 -12.79
C THR A 76 -7.62 17.08 -13.71
N PRO A 77 -7.74 18.40 -13.44
CA PRO A 77 -8.52 19.31 -14.27
C PRO A 77 -8.10 19.26 -15.74
N GLY A 78 -9.08 19.14 -16.64
CA GLY A 78 -8.83 19.07 -18.09
C GLY A 78 -8.42 17.69 -18.62
N SER A 79 -8.20 16.70 -17.76
CA SER A 79 -7.96 15.31 -18.16
C SER A 79 -9.23 14.47 -18.00
N ARG A 80 -9.53 13.65 -19.01
CA ARG A 80 -10.58 12.60 -18.91
C ARG A 80 -10.02 11.27 -18.40
N ARG A 81 -8.71 11.16 -18.21
CA ARG A 81 -8.04 9.94 -17.77
C ARG A 81 -7.93 9.91 -16.26
N ASP A 82 -7.93 8.72 -15.70
CA ASP A 82 -7.63 8.51 -14.29
C ASP A 82 -6.14 8.69 -14.03
N HIS A 83 -5.82 9.57 -13.09
CA HIS A 83 -4.46 9.82 -12.62
C HIS A 83 -4.29 9.20 -11.25
N PHE A 84 -3.13 8.60 -11.02
CA PHE A 84 -2.75 7.95 -9.77
C PHE A 84 -1.47 8.56 -9.24
N ARG A 85 -1.31 8.54 -7.91
CA ARG A 85 -0.05 8.88 -7.26
C ARG A 85 0.17 8.03 -6.02
N LEU A 86 1.43 7.94 -5.58
CA LEU A 86 1.72 7.50 -4.23
C LEU A 86 1.21 8.55 -3.26
N ARG A 87 0.58 8.11 -2.16
CA ARG A 87 0.16 9.04 -1.12
C ARG A 87 1.36 9.60 -0.36
N GLY A 88 1.31 10.88 0.00
CA GLY A 88 2.36 11.50 0.82
C GLY A 88 2.45 10.89 2.23
N ASP A 89 1.36 10.28 2.70
CA ASP A 89 1.26 9.55 3.96
C ASP A 89 1.20 8.03 3.77
N ALA A 90 1.56 7.49 2.59
CA ALA A 90 1.37 6.09 2.21
C ALA A 90 1.82 5.09 3.29
N TRP A 91 3.00 5.29 3.86
CA TRP A 91 3.55 4.39 4.89
C TRP A 91 2.79 4.46 6.21
N ALA A 92 2.31 5.64 6.58
CA ALA A 92 1.47 5.82 7.74
C ALA A 92 0.15 5.08 7.54
N VAL A 93 -0.45 5.24 6.37
CA VAL A 93 -1.76 4.71 6.02
C VAL A 93 -1.82 3.18 6.08
N LEU A 94 -0.73 2.48 5.71
CA LEU A 94 -0.62 1.01 5.83
C LEU A 94 -1.01 0.48 7.21
N PHE A 95 -0.77 1.27 8.26
CA PHE A 95 -1.01 0.91 9.65
C PHE A 95 -2.16 1.69 10.28
N THR A 96 -3.11 2.17 9.47
CA THR A 96 -4.30 2.87 9.97
C THR A 96 -5.57 2.17 9.50
N ASN A 97 -6.71 2.59 10.02
CA ASN A 97 -8.04 2.16 9.58
C ASN A 97 -8.35 2.49 8.10
N GLN A 98 -7.52 3.30 7.43
CA GLN A 98 -7.64 3.56 6.00
C GLN A 98 -7.15 2.37 5.16
N ASN A 99 -6.41 1.42 5.74
CA ASN A 99 -6.08 0.14 5.10
C ASN A 99 -7.30 -0.80 5.13
N GLN A 100 -8.03 -0.85 4.01
CA GLN A 100 -9.26 -1.64 3.89
C GLN A 100 -9.02 -3.14 4.05
N THR A 101 -7.83 -3.63 3.68
CA THR A 101 -7.46 -5.03 3.89
C THR A 101 -7.37 -5.37 5.37
N LEU A 102 -6.79 -4.48 6.18
CA LEU A 102 -6.70 -4.68 7.62
C LEU A 102 -8.07 -4.56 8.30
N ALA A 103 -8.89 -3.60 7.88
CA ALA A 103 -10.28 -3.49 8.36
C ALA A 103 -11.09 -4.76 8.05
N GLY A 104 -10.95 -5.31 6.84
CA GLY A 104 -11.59 -6.57 6.46
C GLY A 104 -11.07 -7.78 7.26
N LEU A 105 -9.77 -7.81 7.56
CA LEU A 105 -9.16 -8.86 8.39
C LEU A 105 -9.77 -8.87 9.80
N LEU A 106 -9.88 -7.70 10.44
CA LEU A 106 -10.47 -7.57 11.77
C LEU A 106 -11.95 -7.99 11.75
N ALA A 107 -12.74 -7.50 10.78
CA ALA A 107 -14.14 -7.89 10.66
C ALA A 107 -14.33 -9.41 10.45
N ALA A 108 -13.45 -10.04 9.68
CA ALA A 108 -13.45 -11.49 9.49
C ALA A 108 -13.06 -12.26 10.76
N ALA A 109 -12.10 -11.73 11.55
CA ALA A 109 -11.73 -12.30 12.84
C ALA A 109 -12.90 -12.28 13.82
N GLU A 110 -13.59 -11.15 13.95
CA GLU A 110 -14.83 -10.97 14.71
C GLU A 110 -15.89 -12.00 14.33
N SER A 111 -16.18 -12.12 13.02
CA SER A 111 -17.15 -13.10 12.54
C SER A 111 -16.73 -14.53 12.84
N GLY A 112 -15.43 -14.83 12.75
CA GLY A 112 -14.88 -16.15 13.05
C GLY A 112 -14.98 -16.50 14.54
N ILE A 113 -14.72 -15.53 15.42
CA ILE A 113 -14.86 -15.69 16.88
C ILE A 113 -16.30 -15.99 17.24
N ALA A 114 -17.27 -15.28 16.65
CA ALA A 114 -18.69 -15.44 16.94
C ALA A 114 -19.24 -16.84 16.63
N VAL A 115 -18.63 -17.56 15.68
CA VAL A 115 -19.03 -18.92 15.29
C VAL A 115 -18.12 -20.00 15.88
N ALA A 116 -16.97 -19.64 16.42
CA ALA A 116 -16.04 -20.57 17.04
C ALA A 116 -16.65 -21.13 18.34
N GLY A 117 -16.39 -22.41 18.63
CA GLY A 117 -16.77 -22.99 19.90
C GLY A 117 -16.04 -22.30 21.05
N ARG A 118 -16.75 -21.97 22.14
CA ARG A 118 -16.18 -21.34 23.33
C ARG A 118 -15.04 -22.20 23.91
N GLY A 119 -13.90 -21.58 24.19
CA GLY A 119 -12.68 -22.21 24.66
C GLY A 119 -11.87 -22.93 23.58
N SER A 120 -12.29 -22.91 22.32
CA SER A 120 -11.59 -23.60 21.24
C SER A 120 -10.28 -22.91 20.85
N LEU A 121 -9.36 -23.68 20.26
CA LEU A 121 -8.11 -23.12 19.70
C LEU A 121 -8.35 -22.11 18.58
N ALA A 122 -9.46 -22.23 17.86
CA ALA A 122 -9.83 -21.28 16.81
C ALA A 122 -10.20 -19.92 17.41
N GLU A 123 -11.05 -19.90 18.45
CA GLU A 123 -11.39 -18.68 19.18
C GLU A 123 -10.14 -17.98 19.73
N GLN A 124 -9.24 -18.73 20.36
CA GLN A 124 -8.00 -18.19 20.93
C GLN A 124 -7.11 -17.53 19.87
N ARG A 125 -6.88 -18.21 18.74
CA ARG A 125 -6.03 -17.67 17.66
C ARG A 125 -6.62 -16.42 17.00
N LEU A 126 -7.93 -16.43 16.75
CA LEU A 126 -8.61 -15.29 16.14
C LEU A 126 -8.67 -14.10 17.10
N THR A 127 -8.91 -14.35 18.38
CA THR A 127 -8.88 -13.33 19.44
C THR A 127 -7.51 -12.69 19.55
N GLU A 128 -6.44 -13.49 19.63
CA GLU A 128 -5.07 -12.98 19.70
C GLU A 128 -4.72 -12.11 18.49
N MET A 129 -5.04 -12.59 17.28
CA MET A 129 -4.79 -11.83 16.05
C MET A 129 -5.54 -10.49 16.05
N ARG A 130 -6.83 -10.51 16.40
CA ARG A 130 -7.64 -9.29 16.48
C ARG A 130 -7.09 -8.31 17.52
N ASP A 131 -6.83 -8.79 18.73
CA ASP A 131 -6.40 -7.95 19.85
C ASP A 131 -5.06 -7.29 19.54
N PHE A 132 -4.13 -8.03 18.96
CA PHE A 132 -2.84 -7.50 18.50
C PHE A 132 -3.01 -6.38 17.47
N TYR A 133 -3.79 -6.60 16.40
CA TYR A 133 -3.98 -5.58 15.36
C TYR A 133 -4.80 -4.38 15.88
N THR A 134 -5.75 -4.60 16.78
CA THR A 134 -6.51 -3.52 17.43
C THR A 134 -5.59 -2.64 18.28
N PHE A 135 -4.72 -3.25 19.08
CA PHE A 135 -3.69 -2.53 19.84
C PHE A 135 -2.75 -1.76 18.91
N LEU A 136 -2.21 -2.41 17.87
CA LEU A 136 -1.30 -1.77 16.92
C LEU A 136 -1.93 -0.52 16.29
N LEU A 137 -3.18 -0.62 15.82
CA LEU A 137 -3.90 0.49 15.21
C LEU A 137 -4.13 1.66 16.17
N ALA A 138 -4.31 1.39 17.46
CA ALA A 138 -4.46 2.43 18.48
C ALA A 138 -3.15 3.20 18.74
N GLU A 139 -2.00 2.55 18.60
CA GLU A 139 -0.68 3.16 18.85
C GLU A 139 -0.13 3.96 17.67
N ILE A 140 -0.55 3.65 16.44
CA ILE A 140 0.00 4.26 15.23
C ILE A 140 -0.19 5.78 15.16
N PRO A 141 -1.35 6.38 15.49
CA PRO A 141 -1.50 7.83 15.50
C PRO A 141 -0.44 8.53 16.36
N ALA A 142 -0.22 8.06 17.59
CA ALA A 142 0.78 8.63 18.48
C ALA A 142 2.21 8.45 17.94
N LEU A 143 2.51 7.30 17.31
CA LEU A 143 3.80 7.07 16.66
C LEU A 143 4.03 8.03 15.48
N LEU A 144 2.99 8.26 14.67
CA LEU A 144 3.04 9.17 13.54
C LEU A 144 3.20 10.63 13.97
N ASP A 145 2.51 11.05 15.02
CA ASP A 145 2.66 12.39 15.59
C ASP A 145 4.10 12.61 16.07
N ARG A 146 4.69 11.62 16.76
CA ARG A 146 6.11 11.68 17.15
C ARG A 146 7.05 11.71 15.94
N TRP A 147 6.80 10.91 14.91
CA TRP A 147 7.60 10.90 13.68
C TRP A 147 7.56 12.25 12.96
N ARG A 148 6.37 12.85 12.84
CA ARG A 148 6.18 14.19 12.25
C ARG A 148 6.92 15.26 13.06
N GLY A 149 6.86 15.18 14.39
CA GLY A 149 7.65 16.05 15.28
C GLY A 149 9.16 15.86 15.13
N HIS A 150 9.63 14.65 14.79
CA HIS A 150 11.04 14.36 14.51
C HIS A 150 11.53 14.98 13.19
N GLY A 151 10.66 15.03 12.17
CA GLY A 151 10.96 15.62 10.86
C GLY A 151 11.12 17.14 10.89
N ALA A 152 10.41 17.84 11.79
CA ALA A 152 10.50 19.29 11.97
C ALA A 152 11.87 19.77 12.52
N HIS A 153 12.76 18.85 12.91
CA HIS A 153 14.14 19.15 13.31
C HIS A 153 15.18 18.88 12.20
N ARG A 154 14.75 18.51 10.98
CA ARG A 154 15.63 18.26 9.83
C ARG A 154 15.56 19.31 8.72
N GLU A 155 14.96 20.47 9.00
CA GLU A 155 15.07 21.71 8.20
C GLU A 155 15.91 22.73 8.97
#